data_AF-A0A1Q9WIM6-F1
#
_entry.id   AF-A0A1Q9WIM6-F1
#
_cell.length_a   1.000
_cell.length_b   1.000
_cell.length_c   1.000
_cell.angle_alpha   90.00
_cell.angle_beta   90.00
_cell.angle_gamma   90.00
#
_symmetry.space_group_name_H-M   'P 1'
#
loop_
_entity.id
_entity.type
_entity.pdbx_description
1 polymer ?
#
loop_
_entity_poly.entity_id
_entity_poly.type
_entity_poly.pdbx_seq_one_letter_code
_entity_poly.pdbx_strand_id
1 'polypeptide(L)'
;IAIGQAHCLDDPRMREVLVAIADWKMDEEQFLNTKGLSGWSRLSAEAQALVTASYLYYQEGEFPSSDLVSLTPPSLLAGVDKKGGAL
;
A
#
# COMPACT_ATOMS: atom_id res chain seq x y z
N ILE A 1 8.39 -9.63 1.91
CA ILE A 1 9.28 -8.49 2.28
C ILE A 1 10.55 -8.62 1.46
N ALA A 2 10.81 -7.69 0.54
CA ALA A 2 12.05 -7.70 -0.26
C ALA A 2 13.22 -7.17 0.57
N ILE A 3 14.39 -7.79 0.44
CA ILE A 3 15.57 -7.62 1.32
C ILE A 3 16.10 -6.16 1.37
N GLY A 4 15.78 -5.30 0.41
CA GLY A 4 16.10 -3.85 0.45
C GLY A 4 15.12 -2.96 1.23
N GLN A 5 13.92 -3.45 1.55
CA GLN A 5 12.92 -2.73 2.35
C GLN A 5 13.24 -2.77 3.86
N ALA A 6 14.16 -3.63 4.30
CA ALA A 6 14.51 -3.72 5.72
C ALA A 6 15.17 -2.44 6.25
N HIS A 7 15.92 -1.70 5.42
CA HIS A 7 16.59 -0.48 5.84
C HIS A 7 15.60 0.65 6.25
N CYS A 8 14.38 0.68 5.70
CA CYS A 8 13.38 1.65 6.17
C CYS A 8 12.76 1.26 7.52
N LEU A 9 12.87 -0.01 7.92
CA LEU A 9 12.45 -0.49 9.24
C LEU A 9 13.51 -0.22 10.33
N ASP A 10 14.74 0.14 9.95
CA ASP A 10 15.78 0.59 10.89
C ASP A 10 15.50 2.02 11.42
N ASP A 11 14.77 2.84 10.66
CA ASP A 11 14.28 4.14 11.15
C ASP A 11 13.00 3.92 11.97
N PRO A 12 13.03 4.14 13.31
CA PRO A 12 11.90 3.82 14.18
C PRO A 12 10.60 4.52 13.77
N ARG A 13 10.71 5.75 13.25
CA ARG A 13 9.55 6.55 12.82
C ARG A 13 8.87 5.96 11.60
N MET A 14 9.67 5.45 10.64
CA MET A 14 9.14 4.77 9.46
C MET A 14 8.60 3.41 9.82
N ARG A 15 9.28 2.66 10.68
CA ARG A 15 8.81 1.36 11.14
C ARG A 15 7.44 1.46 11.80
N GLU A 16 7.24 2.40 12.71
CA GLU A 16 5.96 2.58 13.42
C GLU A 16 4.80 2.82 12.44
N VAL A 17 4.97 3.76 11.49
CA VAL A 17 3.90 4.01 10.51
C VAL A 17 3.70 2.84 9.56
N LEU A 18 4.76 2.17 9.09
CA LEU A 18 4.65 1.04 8.17
C LEU A 18 3.99 -0.17 8.83
N VAL A 19 4.25 -0.39 10.12
CA VAL A 19 3.56 -1.43 10.90
C VAL A 19 2.09 -1.07 11.12
N ALA A 20 1.79 0.19 11.44
CA ALA A 20 0.42 0.64 11.64
C ALA A 20 -0.43 0.49 10.35
N ILE A 21 0.08 0.89 9.19
CA ILE A 21 -0.66 0.76 7.91
C ILE A 21 -0.73 -0.68 7.38
N ALA A 22 0.08 -1.61 7.92
CA ALA A 22 0.06 -3.01 7.48
C ALA A 22 -1.25 -3.70 7.86
N ASP A 23 -1.89 -3.27 8.95
CA ASP A 23 -3.29 -3.58 9.19
C ASP A 23 -4.16 -2.57 8.45
N TRP A 24 -4.50 -2.89 7.21
CA TRP A 24 -5.23 -1.98 6.33
C TRP A 24 -6.69 -1.74 6.77
N LYS A 25 -7.23 -2.59 7.65
CA LYS A 25 -8.62 -2.55 8.12
C LYS A 25 -8.78 -1.73 9.39
N MET A 26 -8.33 -0.48 9.33
CA MET A 26 -8.37 0.42 10.48
C MET A 26 -9.81 0.87 10.77
N ASP A 27 -10.16 0.97 12.05
CA ASP A 27 -11.24 1.83 12.51
C ASP A 27 -10.81 3.30 12.58
N GLU A 28 -11.78 4.20 12.84
CA GLU A 28 -11.53 5.64 12.85
C GLU A 28 -10.43 6.03 13.85
N GLU A 29 -10.44 5.43 15.04
CA GLU A 29 -9.45 5.70 16.08
C GLU A 29 -8.06 5.25 15.64
N GLN A 30 -7.93 4.02 15.13
CA GLN A 30 -6.68 3.47 14.61
C GLN A 30 -6.13 4.32 13.46
N PHE A 31 -7.00 4.79 12.56
CA PHE A 31 -6.60 5.61 11.42
C PHE A 31 -6.09 7.00 11.88
N LEU A 32 -6.79 7.66 12.79
CA LEU A 32 -6.37 8.96 13.34
C LEU A 32 -5.04 8.84 14.09
N ASN A 33 -4.88 7.79 14.89
CA ASN A 33 -3.63 7.49 15.58
C ASN A 33 -2.48 7.28 14.56
N THR A 34 -2.75 6.56 13.47
CA THR A 34 -1.77 6.31 12.41
C THR A 34 -1.35 7.60 11.69
N LYS A 35 -2.29 8.51 11.40
CA LYS A 35 -1.98 9.83 10.81
C LYS A 35 -1.18 10.74 11.74
N GLY A 36 -1.32 10.55 13.06
CA GLY A 36 -0.56 11.27 14.08
C GLY A 36 0.91 10.83 14.19
N LEU A 37 1.28 9.69 13.61
CA LEU A 37 2.65 9.19 13.68
C LEU A 37 3.61 10.07 12.87
N SER A 38 4.79 10.34 13.45
CA SER A 38 5.80 11.20 12.80
C SER A 38 6.30 10.67 11.46
N GLY A 39 6.18 9.35 11.20
CA GLY A 39 6.50 8.73 9.93
C GLY A 39 5.47 9.00 8.83
N TRP A 40 4.23 9.36 9.17
CA TRP A 40 3.14 9.57 8.20
C TRP A 40 3.49 10.63 7.15
N SER A 41 4.04 11.76 7.58
CA SER A 41 4.44 12.86 6.70
C SER A 41 5.57 12.52 5.73
N ARG A 42 6.26 11.38 5.94
CA ARG A 42 7.34 10.88 5.08
C ARG A 42 6.85 9.93 4.01
N LEU A 43 5.60 9.46 4.12
CA LEU A 43 4.94 8.74 3.02
C LEU A 43 4.68 9.72 1.87
N SER A 44 4.77 9.25 0.64
CA SER A 44 4.39 10.06 -0.52
C SER A 44 2.90 10.43 -0.47
N ALA A 45 2.50 11.47 -1.19
CA ALA A 45 1.10 11.88 -1.25
C ALA A 45 0.20 10.75 -1.75
N GLU A 46 0.68 9.98 -2.73
CA GLU A 46 -0.03 8.82 -3.29
C GLU A 46 -0.16 7.69 -2.26
N ALA A 47 0.88 7.43 -1.46
CA ALA A 47 0.82 6.43 -0.41
C ALA A 47 -0.15 6.83 0.72
N GLN A 48 -0.14 8.10 1.14
CA GLN A 48 -1.10 8.62 2.11
C GLN A 48 -2.54 8.55 1.59
N ALA A 49 -2.75 8.87 0.32
CA ALA A 49 -4.05 8.76 -0.35
C ALA A 49 -4.52 7.30 -0.42
N LEU A 50 -3.63 6.36 -0.74
CA LEU A 50 -3.97 4.94 -0.82
C LEU A 50 -4.35 4.35 0.54
N VAL A 51 -3.62 4.70 1.60
CA VAL A 51 -3.96 4.27 2.96
C VAL A 51 -5.32 4.86 3.39
N THR A 52 -5.56 6.14 3.11
CA THR A 52 -6.84 6.81 3.40
C THR A 52 -8.00 6.13 2.66
N ALA A 53 -7.85 5.85 1.37
CA ALA A 53 -8.88 5.19 0.59
C ALA A 53 -9.12 3.74 1.04
N SER A 54 -8.08 3.04 1.49
CA SER A 54 -8.22 1.68 2.07
C SER A 54 -9.02 1.69 3.36
N TYR A 55 -8.81 2.70 4.21
CA TYR A 55 -9.60 2.94 5.41
C TYR A 55 -11.08 3.22 5.09
N LEU A 56 -11.38 4.15 4.18
CA LEU A 56 -12.75 4.48 3.77
C LEU A 56 -13.45 3.27 3.14
N TYR A 57 -12.73 2.49 2.33
CA TYR A 57 -13.26 1.25 1.78
C TYR A 57 -13.69 0.27 2.88
N TYR A 58 -12.89 0.12 3.94
CA TYR A 58 -13.22 -0.78 5.03
C TYR A 58 -14.36 -0.27 5.91
N GLN A 59 -14.37 1.01 6.26
CA GLN A 59 -15.38 1.61 7.15
C GLN A 59 -16.73 1.84 6.47
N GLU A 60 -16.70 2.35 5.24
CA GLU A 60 -17.88 2.90 4.56
C GLU A 60 -18.24 2.12 3.28
N GLY A 61 -17.37 1.21 2.82
CA GLY A 61 -17.55 0.53 1.54
C GLY A 61 -17.27 1.41 0.33
N GLU A 62 -16.63 2.57 0.52
CA GLU A 62 -16.31 3.50 -0.57
C GLU A 62 -15.09 3.00 -1.37
N PHE A 63 -15.28 2.78 -2.67
CA PHE A 63 -14.18 2.34 -3.53
C PHE A 63 -13.20 3.50 -3.83
N PRO A 64 -11.88 3.23 -3.86
CA PRO A 64 -10.89 4.22 -4.28
C PRO A 64 -11.14 4.69 -5.72
N SER A 65 -10.78 5.94 -6.00
CA SER A 65 -10.81 6.48 -7.37
C SER A 65 -9.96 5.64 -8.33
N SER A 66 -10.42 5.52 -9.59
CA SER A 66 -9.70 4.84 -10.66
C SER A 66 -8.34 5.45 -10.97
N ASP A 67 -8.14 6.74 -10.65
CA ASP A 67 -6.87 7.45 -10.82
C ASP A 67 -5.83 7.01 -9.78
N LEU A 68 -6.30 6.50 -8.62
CA LEU A 68 -5.45 6.01 -7.54
C LEU A 68 -5.24 4.49 -7.64
N VAL A 69 -6.30 3.74 -8.00
CA VAL A 69 -6.27 2.28 -8.19
C VAL A 69 -6.98 1.95 -9.49
N SER A 70 -6.24 1.42 -10.47
CA SER A 70 -6.82 1.00 -11.74
C SER A 70 -7.90 -0.07 -11.50
N LEU A 71 -9.12 0.22 -11.96
CA LEU A 71 -10.23 -0.74 -12.00
C LEU A 71 -10.13 -1.69 -13.22
N THR A 72 -9.19 -1.43 -14.12
CA THR A 72 -8.95 -2.28 -15.28
C THR A 72 -8.13 -3.48 -14.83
N PRO A 73 -8.64 -4.72 -14.96
CA PRO A 73 -7.87 -5.91 -14.62
C PRO A 73 -6.56 -5.95 -15.41
N PRO A 74 -5.46 -6.42 -14.81
CA PRO A 74 -4.22 -6.62 -15.55
C PRO A 74 -4.46 -7.60 -16.70
N SER A 75 -3.72 -7.43 -17.80
CA SER A 75 -3.81 -8.36 -18.92
C SER A 75 -3.52 -9.78 -18.43
N LEU A 76 -4.42 -10.70 -18.78
CA LEU A 76 -4.16 -12.12 -18.60
C LEU A 76 -2.88 -12.44 -19.36
N LEU A 77 -1.87 -12.95 -18.65
CA LEU A 77 -0.70 -13.55 -19.27
C LEU A 77 -1.16 -14.82 -20.00
N ALA A 78 -1.79 -14.69 -21.17
CA ALA A 78 -1.80 -15.76 -22.16
C ALA A 78 -0.32 -16.00 -22.47
N GLY A 79 0.17 -17.18 -22.09
CA GLY A 79 1.59 -17.49 -21.94
C GLY A 79 2.46 -16.81 -22.99
N VAL A 80 3.49 -16.11 -22.52
CA VAL A 80 4.66 -15.91 -23.36
C VAL A 80 5.09 -17.32 -23.73
N ASP A 81 4.88 -17.72 -24.99
CA ASP A 81 5.54 -18.88 -25.55
C ASP A 81 7.02 -18.64 -25.33
N LYS A 82 7.56 -19.19 -24.23
CA LYS A 82 8.98 -19.42 -24.09
C LYS A 82 9.30 -20.43 -25.17
N LYS A 83 9.57 -19.95 -26.39
CA LYS A 83 10.42 -20.66 -27.32
C LYS A 83 11.75 -20.81 -26.59
N GLY A 84 11.90 -21.95 -25.92
CA GLY A 84 13.20 -22.48 -25.53
C GLY A 84 13.99 -22.66 -26.81
N GLY A 85 14.74 -21.62 -27.19
CA GLY A 85 15.83 -21.73 -28.14
C GLY A 85 17.01 -22.34 -27.41
N ALA A 86 17.01 -23.67 -27.28
CA ALA A 86 18.26 -24.40 -27.22
C ALA A 86 18.86 -24.32 -28.63
N LEU A 87 20.07 -23.76 -28.73
CA LEU A 87 21.24 -24.21 -29.48
C LEU A 87 22.35 -23.17 -29.29
#